data_AF-A0A955CDQ7-F1
#
_entry.id   AF-A0A955CDQ7-F1
#
_cell.length_a   1.000
_cell.length_b   1.000
_cell.length_c   1.000
_cell.angle_alpha   90.00
_cell.angle_beta   90.00
_cell.angle_gamma   90.00
#
_symmetry.space_group_name_H-M   'P 1'
#
loop_
_entity.id
_entity.type
_entity.pdbx_description
1 polymer ?
#
loop_
_entity_poly.entity_id
_entity_poly.type
_entity_poly.pdbx_seq_one_letter_code
_entity_poly.pdbx_strand_id
1 'polypeptide(L)'
;MKPWCATLALGMVCWQATGASAQEEVPDYRIRAQLRDAADESIGNATVKVISRYLKVYYGGVSRNDEYRFQLEIDSSSFADRSFDVLIDDYLVGSHTVSGNGFLDVTYRSDYKPDDAPDLPLPQDFPGFVDIGSVLSLVDASSHELLLTSLFGEEFERGDSDQDGDVDSDDYLVWESGYGGRGFGPTTGEYSGDDRVGGEDLLHWQRGFSGDDRGRGGDRKFAAVPEPASIALASLCLLYLVRRRS
;
A
#
# COMPACT_ATOMS: atom_id res chain seq x y z
N MET A 1 80.50 7.62 -16.36
CA MET A 1 79.48 8.32 -15.54
C MET A 1 78.11 8.01 -16.14
N LYS A 2 77.29 7.20 -15.46
CA LYS A 2 75.95 6.80 -15.92
C LYS A 2 74.91 7.65 -15.17
N PRO A 3 73.98 8.35 -15.84
CA PRO A 3 72.93 9.08 -15.15
C PRO A 3 71.84 8.10 -14.68
N TRP A 4 71.45 8.22 -13.42
CA TRP A 4 70.30 7.53 -12.84
C TRP A 4 69.03 8.25 -13.28
N CYS A 5 68.12 7.52 -13.93
CA CYS A 5 66.79 8.01 -14.28
C CYS A 5 65.83 7.57 -13.16
N ALA A 6 65.42 8.49 -12.29
CA ALA A 6 64.46 8.23 -11.23
C ALA A 6 63.04 8.46 -11.77
N THR A 7 62.32 7.37 -12.05
CA THR A 7 60.91 7.41 -12.45
C THR A 7 60.05 7.61 -11.21
N LEU A 8 59.45 8.79 -11.07
CA LEU A 8 58.49 9.12 -10.02
C LEU A 8 57.12 8.55 -10.44
N ALA A 9 56.69 7.45 -9.81
CA ALA A 9 55.35 6.91 -10.01
C ALA A 9 54.35 7.64 -9.09
N LEU A 10 53.54 8.54 -9.67
CA LEU A 10 52.39 9.13 -8.98
C LEU A 10 51.29 8.06 -8.90
N GLY A 11 51.07 7.51 -7.70
CA GLY A 11 49.94 6.62 -7.43
C GLY A 11 48.64 7.40 -7.39
N MET A 12 47.87 7.36 -8.48
CA MET A 12 46.53 7.93 -8.54
C MET A 12 45.56 6.95 -7.86
N VAL A 13 45.18 7.23 -6.62
CA VAL A 13 44.17 6.45 -5.90
C VAL A 13 42.80 6.88 -6.43
N CYS A 14 42.25 6.12 -7.38
CA CYS A 14 40.85 6.24 -7.75
C CYS A 14 39.98 5.78 -6.58
N TRP A 15 39.40 6.73 -5.85
CA TRP A 15 38.24 6.45 -5.01
C TRP A 15 37.09 6.07 -5.93
N GLN A 16 36.74 4.78 -5.96
CA GLN A 16 35.51 4.33 -6.58
C GLN A 16 34.36 4.91 -5.78
N ALA A 17 33.57 5.78 -6.41
CA ALA A 17 32.30 6.20 -5.85
C ALA A 17 31.47 4.93 -5.63
N THR A 18 31.16 4.63 -4.37
CA THR A 18 30.14 3.64 -4.01
C THR A 18 28.86 4.04 -4.74
N GLY A 19 28.42 3.20 -5.67
CA GLY A 19 27.23 3.43 -6.45
C GLY A 19 26.08 3.78 -5.52
N ALA A 20 25.36 4.85 -5.83
CA ALA A 20 24.08 5.11 -5.20
C ALA A 20 23.24 3.84 -5.40
N SER A 21 22.91 3.17 -4.29
CA SER A 21 21.94 2.09 -4.30
C SER A 21 20.65 2.68 -4.87
N ALA A 22 20.26 2.20 -6.05
CA ALA A 22 18.94 2.51 -6.58
C ALA A 22 17.94 2.07 -5.50
N GLN A 23 17.12 3.00 -5.04
CA GLN A 23 16.06 2.72 -4.09
C GLN A 23 15.15 1.66 -4.73
N GLU A 24 15.02 0.51 -4.09
CA GLU A 24 14.11 -0.55 -4.52
C GLU A 24 12.68 0.01 -4.42
N GLU A 25 11.99 0.10 -5.56
CA GLU A 25 10.60 0.59 -5.60
C GLU A 25 9.69 -0.52 -5.08
N VAL A 26 9.25 -0.40 -3.82
CA VAL A 26 8.26 -1.29 -3.22
C VAL A 26 6.87 -0.69 -3.52
N PRO A 27 5.97 -1.41 -4.20
CA PRO A 27 4.61 -0.91 -4.45
C PRO A 27 3.83 -0.80 -3.15
N ASP A 28 3.09 0.30 -2.98
CA ASP A 28 2.22 0.49 -1.82
C ASP A 28 1.01 -0.43 -1.86
N TYR A 29 0.52 -0.79 -3.04
CA TYR A 29 -0.62 -1.69 -3.22
C TYR A 29 -0.34 -2.76 -4.28
N ARG A 30 -0.82 -3.99 -4.04
CA ARG A 30 -0.78 -5.07 -5.02
C ARG A 30 -2.11 -5.81 -5.03
N ILE A 31 -2.98 -5.45 -5.97
CA ILE A 31 -4.26 -6.10 -6.18
C ILE A 31 -4.05 -7.30 -7.10
N ARG A 32 -4.45 -8.50 -6.66
CA ARG A 32 -4.56 -9.67 -7.55
C ARG A 32 -6.02 -9.90 -7.91
N ALA A 33 -6.34 -9.80 -9.19
CA ALA A 33 -7.67 -10.09 -9.71
C ALA A 33 -7.66 -11.33 -10.60
N GLN A 34 -8.69 -12.18 -10.45
CA GLN A 34 -8.98 -13.20 -11.46
C GLN A 34 -9.76 -12.54 -12.59
N LEU A 35 -9.26 -12.66 -13.81
CA LEU A 35 -9.98 -12.24 -15.00
C LEU A 35 -11.04 -13.30 -15.31
N ARG A 36 -12.28 -12.87 -15.54
CA ARG A 36 -13.40 -13.75 -15.85
C ARG A 36 -14.16 -13.26 -17.08
N ASP A 37 -14.69 -14.18 -17.86
CA ASP A 37 -15.54 -13.84 -19.01
C ASP A 37 -17.01 -13.64 -18.63
N ALA A 38 -17.86 -13.36 -19.62
CA ALA A 38 -19.30 -13.19 -19.43
C ALA A 38 -20.03 -14.45 -18.91
N ALA A 39 -19.39 -15.62 -18.97
CA ALA A 39 -19.90 -16.88 -18.43
C ALA A 39 -19.34 -17.19 -17.03
N ASP A 40 -18.62 -16.24 -16.41
CA ASP A 40 -17.93 -16.39 -15.13
C ASP A 40 -16.80 -17.44 -15.15
N GLU A 41 -16.25 -17.76 -16.34
CA GLU A 41 -15.11 -18.66 -16.49
C GLU A 41 -13.80 -17.89 -16.30
N SER A 42 -12.85 -18.47 -15.54
CA SER A 42 -11.53 -17.85 -15.33
C SER A 42 -10.71 -17.88 -16.61
N ILE A 43 -10.29 -16.71 -17.10
CA ILE A 43 -9.52 -16.54 -18.35
C ILE A 43 -8.08 -16.07 -18.13
N GLY A 44 -7.69 -15.88 -16.87
CA GLY A 44 -6.34 -15.48 -16.49
C GLY A 44 -6.29 -14.81 -15.13
N ASN A 45 -5.10 -14.38 -14.73
CA ASN A 45 -4.91 -13.51 -13.57
C ASN A 45 -4.37 -12.16 -14.05
N ALA A 46 -4.77 -11.09 -13.37
CA ALA A 46 -4.17 -9.78 -13.47
C ALA A 46 -3.59 -9.39 -12.11
N THR A 47 -2.39 -8.83 -12.12
CA THR A 47 -1.80 -8.19 -10.95
C THR A 47 -1.71 -6.70 -11.22
N VAL A 48 -2.43 -5.90 -10.44
CA VAL A 48 -2.32 -4.44 -10.46
C VAL A 48 -1.40 -4.04 -9.32
N LYS A 49 -0.25 -3.45 -9.60
CA LYS A 49 0.64 -2.88 -8.60
C LYS A 49 0.46 -1.37 -8.63
N VAL A 50 -0.01 -0.77 -7.55
CA VAL A 50 -0.04 0.70 -7.42
C VAL A 50 1.17 1.09 -6.59
N ILE A 51 2.06 1.85 -7.21
CA ILE A 51 3.21 2.50 -6.60
C ILE A 51 2.82 3.97 -6.44
N SER A 52 2.33 4.37 -5.27
CA SER A 52 2.24 5.79 -4.95
C SER A 52 3.64 6.27 -4.55
N ARG A 53 3.94 7.55 -4.76
CA ARG A 53 5.09 8.18 -4.13
C ARG A 53 4.62 9.32 -3.26
N TYR A 54 4.96 9.23 -1.97
CA TYR A 54 4.62 10.19 -0.95
C TYR A 54 5.11 11.61 -1.24
N LEU A 55 4.25 12.53 -0.80
CA LEU A 55 4.32 13.97 -0.65
C LEU A 55 5.70 14.51 -0.21
N LYS A 56 6.31 15.39 -1.03
CA LYS A 56 7.39 16.28 -0.56
C LYS A 56 6.82 17.54 0.08
N VAL A 57 6.80 17.60 1.41
CA VAL A 57 6.49 18.84 2.14
C VAL A 57 7.70 19.79 2.09
N TYR A 58 7.57 20.90 1.37
CA TYR A 58 8.51 22.02 1.48
C TYR A 58 7.98 23.06 2.48
N TYR A 59 8.84 23.51 3.40
CA TYR A 59 8.57 24.63 4.30
C TYR A 59 8.25 25.90 3.47
N GLY A 60 6.96 26.30 3.39
CA GLY A 60 6.57 27.59 2.79
C GLY A 60 5.23 27.64 2.03
N GLY A 61 4.60 26.49 1.74
CA GLY A 61 3.29 26.43 1.09
C GLY A 61 2.97 24.98 0.73
N VAL A 62 1.78 24.50 1.11
CA VAL A 62 1.39 23.10 0.89
C VAL A 62 0.93 22.95 -0.57
N SER A 63 1.73 22.31 -1.42
CA SER A 63 1.25 21.68 -2.65
C SER A 63 1.32 20.18 -2.42
N ARG A 64 0.17 19.50 -2.57
CA ARG A 64 0.11 18.04 -2.65
C ARG A 64 0.40 17.66 -4.08
N ASN A 65 1.53 17.01 -4.31
CA ASN A 65 1.85 16.38 -5.58
C ASN A 65 1.94 14.88 -5.29
N ASP A 66 0.79 14.23 -5.29
CA ASP A 66 0.72 12.78 -5.16
C ASP A 66 1.04 12.19 -6.55
N GLU A 67 2.23 11.58 -6.69
CA GLU A 67 2.62 10.85 -7.90
C GLU A 67 2.04 9.45 -7.79
N TYR A 68 0.94 9.19 -8.49
CA TYR A 68 0.37 7.86 -8.64
C TYR A 68 1.01 7.21 -9.85
N ARG A 69 1.69 6.10 -9.61
CA ARG A 69 2.03 5.13 -10.62
C ARG A 69 1.19 3.89 -10.39
N PHE A 70 0.47 3.42 -11.40
CA PHE A 70 0.00 2.04 -11.38
C PHE A 70 0.65 1.27 -12.51
N GLN A 71 0.91 0.00 -12.23
CA GLN A 71 1.47 -1.00 -13.11
C GLN A 71 0.43 -2.11 -13.22
N LEU A 72 -0.21 -2.22 -14.37
CA LEU A 72 -1.08 -3.35 -14.67
C LEU A 72 -0.26 -4.44 -15.34
N GLU A 73 -0.18 -5.61 -14.72
CA GLU A 73 0.45 -6.81 -15.25
C GLU A 73 -0.64 -7.85 -15.57
N ILE A 74 -0.89 -8.08 -16.86
CA ILE A 74 -1.73 -9.20 -17.33
C ILE A 74 -0.79 -10.29 -17.80
N ASP A 75 -0.99 -11.52 -17.33
CA ASP A 75 -0.24 -12.70 -17.80
C ASP A 75 -1.24 -13.77 -18.25
N SER A 76 -1.70 -13.65 -19.50
CA SER A 76 -2.51 -14.70 -20.12
C SER A 76 -2.44 -14.68 -21.64
N SER A 77 -2.14 -15.83 -22.22
CA SER A 77 -2.04 -16.02 -23.67
C SER A 77 -3.37 -15.85 -24.41
N SER A 78 -4.51 -15.92 -23.71
CA SER A 78 -5.83 -15.64 -24.30
C SER A 78 -6.01 -14.17 -24.69
N PHE A 79 -5.16 -13.28 -24.17
CA PHE A 79 -5.15 -11.86 -24.47
C PHE A 79 -4.06 -11.42 -25.44
N ALA A 80 -3.24 -12.35 -25.95
CA ALA A 80 -2.20 -12.02 -26.91
C ALA A 80 -2.75 -11.21 -28.10
N ASP A 81 -2.06 -10.13 -28.42
CA ASP A 81 -2.38 -9.22 -29.54
C ASP A 81 -3.75 -8.53 -29.47
N ARG A 82 -4.43 -8.56 -28.31
CA ARG A 82 -5.67 -7.81 -28.08
C ARG A 82 -5.37 -6.40 -27.57
N SER A 83 -6.27 -5.47 -27.90
CA SER A 83 -6.21 -4.08 -27.43
C SER A 83 -7.26 -3.83 -26.36
N PHE A 84 -6.87 -3.12 -25.32
CA PHE A 84 -7.66 -2.83 -24.13
C PHE A 84 -7.65 -1.34 -23.86
N ASP A 85 -8.82 -0.81 -23.53
CA ASP A 85 -9.00 0.49 -22.93
C ASP A 85 -8.93 0.32 -21.41
N VAL A 86 -8.06 1.10 -20.77
CA VAL A 86 -7.95 1.20 -19.31
C VAL A 86 -8.74 2.42 -18.88
N LEU A 87 -9.76 2.20 -18.06
CA LEU A 87 -10.61 3.26 -17.53
C LEU A 87 -10.48 3.34 -16.01
N ILE A 88 -10.51 4.55 -15.47
CA ILE A 88 -10.66 4.81 -14.03
C ILE A 88 -11.91 5.67 -13.85
N ASP A 89 -12.87 5.20 -13.06
CA ASP A 89 -14.17 5.88 -12.86
C ASP A 89 -14.84 6.25 -14.19
N ASP A 90 -14.82 5.31 -15.14
CA ASP A 90 -15.31 5.44 -16.53
C ASP A 90 -14.51 6.40 -17.44
N TYR A 91 -13.39 6.95 -16.97
CA TYR A 91 -12.51 7.79 -17.79
C TYR A 91 -11.38 7.00 -18.43
N LEU A 92 -11.28 7.09 -19.76
CA LEU A 92 -10.19 6.49 -20.52
C LEU A 92 -8.84 7.10 -20.12
N VAL A 93 -8.02 6.29 -19.46
CA VAL A 93 -6.64 6.62 -19.11
C VAL A 93 -5.71 6.36 -20.29
N GLY A 94 -5.97 5.27 -21.03
CA GLY A 94 -5.18 4.91 -22.21
C GLY A 94 -5.63 3.62 -22.86
N SER A 95 -5.23 3.43 -24.11
CA SER A 95 -5.46 2.21 -24.89
C SER A 95 -4.13 1.48 -25.08
N HIS A 96 -4.09 0.19 -24.75
CA HIS A 96 -2.88 -0.62 -24.79
C HIS A 96 -3.10 -1.95 -25.47
N THR A 97 -2.11 -2.41 -26.24
CA THR A 97 -2.13 -3.74 -26.86
C THR A 97 -1.25 -4.68 -26.06
N VAL A 98 -1.81 -5.81 -25.62
CA VAL A 98 -1.05 -6.89 -24.96
C VAL A 98 -0.11 -7.51 -25.99
N SER A 99 1.15 -7.73 -25.62
CA SER A 99 2.12 -8.34 -26.55
C SER A 99 1.74 -9.80 -26.85
N GLY A 100 2.24 -10.35 -27.96
CA GLY A 100 1.89 -11.71 -28.41
C GLY A 100 2.19 -12.87 -27.43
N ASN A 101 2.88 -12.61 -26.33
CA ASN A 101 3.07 -13.55 -25.22
C ASN A 101 2.02 -13.42 -24.10
N GLY A 102 1.03 -12.54 -24.23
CA GLY A 102 0.00 -12.32 -23.21
C GLY A 102 0.41 -11.35 -22.10
N PHE A 103 1.54 -10.65 -22.25
CA PHE A 103 2.05 -9.68 -21.27
C PHE A 103 1.62 -8.26 -21.61
N LEU A 104 1.13 -7.53 -20.62
CA LEU A 104 0.92 -6.08 -20.72
C LEU A 104 1.49 -5.43 -19.47
N ASP A 105 2.24 -4.35 -19.68
CA ASP A 105 2.75 -3.48 -18.62
C ASP A 105 2.30 -2.05 -18.91
N VAL A 106 1.26 -1.60 -18.21
CA VAL A 106 0.79 -0.21 -18.30
C VAL A 106 1.34 0.55 -17.11
N THR A 107 2.23 1.48 -17.38
CA THR A 107 2.69 2.47 -16.40
C THR A 107 1.97 3.79 -16.63
N TYR A 108 1.00 4.11 -15.78
CA TYR A 108 0.47 5.47 -15.69
C TYR A 108 1.34 6.29 -14.73
N ARG A 109 1.52 7.58 -14.97
CA ARG A 109 2.13 8.50 -14.00
C ARG A 109 1.32 9.79 -13.95
N SER A 110 0.90 10.20 -12.76
CA SER A 110 0.22 11.48 -12.56
C SER A 110 1.17 12.69 -12.53
N ASP A 111 2.50 12.49 -12.62
CA ASP A 111 3.54 13.53 -12.47
C ASP A 111 3.66 14.49 -13.67
N TYR A 112 2.56 14.69 -14.39
CA TYR A 112 2.46 15.72 -15.40
C TYR A 112 2.60 17.10 -14.72
N LYS A 113 3.76 17.76 -14.93
CA LYS A 113 4.09 19.02 -14.25
C LYS A 113 3.14 20.14 -14.70
N PRO A 114 2.68 21.02 -13.80
CA PRO A 114 1.96 22.24 -14.18
C PRO A 114 2.75 23.16 -15.12
N ASP A 115 4.09 23.13 -15.04
CA ASP A 115 4.97 23.95 -15.88
C ASP A 115 5.22 23.34 -17.28
N ASP A 116 4.85 22.07 -17.47
CA ASP A 116 4.76 21.39 -18.75
C ASP A 116 3.30 20.98 -19.02
N ALA A 117 2.29 21.69 -18.45
CA ALA A 117 0.86 21.52 -18.78
C ALA A 117 0.73 21.37 -20.30
N PRO A 118 -0.04 20.41 -20.87
CA PRO A 118 -0.26 20.52 -22.30
C PRO A 118 -0.96 21.88 -22.46
N ASP A 119 -0.68 22.65 -23.50
CA ASP A 119 -1.48 23.85 -23.81
C ASP A 119 -2.98 23.50 -24.06
N LEU A 120 -3.35 22.23 -23.89
CA LEU A 120 -4.69 21.69 -23.88
C LEU A 120 -5.14 21.51 -22.42
N PRO A 121 -6.24 22.15 -21.99
CA PRO A 121 -6.87 21.81 -20.72
C PRO A 121 -7.11 20.30 -20.70
N LEU A 122 -6.82 19.66 -19.55
CA LEU A 122 -7.36 18.33 -19.30
C LEU A 122 -8.86 18.38 -19.64
N PRO A 123 -9.41 17.34 -20.30
CA PRO A 123 -10.83 17.31 -20.62
C PRO A 123 -11.63 17.74 -19.40
N GLN A 124 -12.70 18.51 -19.61
CA GLN A 124 -13.48 19.16 -18.54
C GLN A 124 -13.98 18.18 -17.46
N ASP A 125 -13.88 16.90 -17.73
CA ASP A 125 -14.36 15.80 -16.92
C ASP A 125 -13.24 14.86 -16.43
N PHE A 126 -11.95 15.14 -16.64
CA PHE A 126 -10.89 14.23 -16.14
C PHE A 126 -11.11 13.92 -14.65
N PRO A 127 -11.05 12.64 -14.23
CA PRO A 127 -11.39 12.27 -12.86
C PRO A 127 -10.47 13.06 -11.93
N GLY A 128 -10.99 13.43 -10.76
CA GLY A 128 -10.18 14.05 -9.73
C GLY A 128 -9.04 13.14 -9.27
N PHE A 129 -8.57 13.34 -8.05
CA PHE A 129 -7.63 12.38 -7.47
C PHE A 129 -8.27 10.98 -7.43
N VAL A 130 -7.52 9.97 -7.89
CA VAL A 130 -7.90 8.56 -7.73
C VAL A 130 -7.81 8.25 -6.25
N ASP A 131 -8.89 7.72 -5.68
CA ASP A 131 -9.00 7.45 -4.24
C ASP A 131 -9.51 6.02 -3.98
N ILE A 132 -9.52 5.62 -2.71
CA ILE A 132 -10.19 4.38 -2.28
C ILE A 132 -11.65 4.44 -2.74
N GLY A 133 -12.09 3.38 -3.42
CA GLY A 133 -13.40 3.26 -4.03
C GLY A 133 -13.48 3.66 -5.50
N SER A 134 -12.43 4.25 -6.08
CA SER A 134 -12.34 4.41 -7.53
C SER A 134 -12.41 3.05 -8.24
N VAL A 135 -13.01 2.99 -9.42
CA VAL A 135 -13.18 1.76 -10.19
C VAL A 135 -12.18 1.73 -11.34
N LEU A 136 -11.26 0.79 -11.33
CA LEU A 136 -10.46 0.41 -12.49
C LEU A 136 -11.27 -0.55 -13.37
N SER A 137 -11.49 -0.17 -14.62
CA SER A 137 -12.15 -1.01 -15.62
C SER A 137 -11.20 -1.29 -16.78
N LEU A 138 -11.16 -2.54 -17.25
CA LEU A 138 -10.53 -2.92 -18.51
C LEU A 138 -11.62 -3.32 -19.48
N VAL A 139 -11.61 -2.67 -20.63
CA VAL A 139 -12.60 -2.84 -21.68
C VAL A 139 -11.89 -3.24 -22.96
N ASP A 140 -12.44 -4.19 -23.74
CA ASP A 140 -11.89 -4.49 -25.06
C ASP A 140 -12.04 -3.26 -25.97
N ALA A 141 -10.94 -2.79 -26.55
CA ALA A 141 -10.94 -1.55 -27.35
C ALA A 141 -11.74 -1.68 -28.67
N SER A 142 -12.05 -2.90 -29.11
CA SER A 142 -12.78 -3.16 -30.36
C SER A 142 -14.27 -3.38 -30.12
N SER A 143 -14.62 -4.20 -29.13
CA SER A 143 -16.02 -4.55 -28.82
C SER A 143 -16.64 -3.65 -27.74
N HIS A 144 -15.83 -2.88 -27.01
CA HIS A 144 -16.23 -2.16 -25.81
C HIS A 144 -16.86 -3.05 -24.73
N GLU A 145 -16.52 -4.34 -24.72
CA GLU A 145 -16.97 -5.29 -23.70
C GLU A 145 -16.13 -5.13 -22.42
N LEU A 146 -16.79 -5.05 -21.27
CA LEU A 146 -16.12 -5.02 -19.96
C LEU A 146 -15.50 -6.38 -19.66
N LEU A 147 -14.19 -6.41 -19.47
CA LEU A 147 -13.42 -7.64 -19.21
C LEU A 147 -12.98 -7.76 -17.76
N LEU A 148 -12.67 -6.62 -17.14
CA LEU A 148 -12.31 -6.54 -15.74
C LEU A 148 -12.94 -5.29 -15.15
N THR A 149 -13.49 -5.41 -13.96
CA THR A 149 -13.73 -4.29 -13.07
C THR A 149 -13.09 -4.62 -11.73
N SER A 150 -12.35 -3.66 -11.18
CA SER A 150 -11.69 -3.77 -9.89
C SER A 150 -11.92 -2.46 -9.15
N LEU A 151 -12.39 -2.55 -7.91
CA LEU A 151 -12.42 -1.40 -7.02
C LEU A 151 -11.01 -1.22 -6.45
N PHE A 152 -10.50 -0.01 -6.45
CA PHE A 152 -9.35 0.36 -5.62
C PHE A 152 -9.79 0.24 -4.16
N GLY A 153 -9.55 -0.93 -3.57
CA GLY A 153 -9.73 -1.18 -2.15
C GLY A 153 -8.45 -0.86 -1.39
N GLU A 154 -8.59 -0.44 -0.13
CA GLU A 154 -7.54 -0.66 0.86
C GLU A 154 -7.51 -2.18 1.07
N GLU A 155 -6.63 -2.91 0.38
CA GLU A 155 -6.50 -4.38 0.57
C GLU A 155 -5.86 -4.69 1.92
N PHE A 156 -5.20 -3.70 2.53
CA PHE A 156 -4.69 -3.79 3.89
C PHE A 156 -5.74 -3.19 4.82
N GLU A 157 -6.28 -4.03 5.70
CA GLU A 157 -6.88 -3.48 6.91
C GLU A 157 -5.80 -2.72 7.66
N ARG A 158 -6.07 -1.48 8.07
CA ARG A 158 -5.09 -0.73 8.88
C ARG A 158 -4.75 -1.54 10.13
N GLY A 159 -3.51 -2.01 10.19
CA GLY A 159 -3.04 -2.93 11.21
C GLY A 159 -2.46 -4.22 10.65
N ASP A 160 -2.78 -4.62 9.42
CA ASP A 160 -2.24 -5.80 8.73
C ASP A 160 -0.85 -5.46 8.13
N SER A 161 0.19 -5.67 8.92
CA SER A 161 1.59 -5.42 8.55
C SER A 161 2.19 -6.53 7.72
N ASP A 162 1.85 -7.79 8.01
CA ASP A 162 2.48 -8.93 7.35
C ASP A 162 1.77 -9.34 6.05
N GLN A 163 0.63 -8.68 5.76
CA GLN A 163 -0.14 -8.74 4.54
C GLN A 163 -0.77 -10.11 4.31
N ASP A 164 -1.14 -10.82 5.38
CA ASP A 164 -1.78 -12.12 5.30
C ASP A 164 -3.31 -12.05 5.28
N GLY A 165 -3.88 -10.86 5.45
CA GLY A 165 -5.31 -10.57 5.32
C GLY A 165 -6.07 -10.60 6.64
N ASP A 166 -5.39 -10.67 7.78
CA ASP A 166 -5.95 -10.39 9.09
C ASP A 166 -5.12 -9.36 9.88
N VAL A 167 -5.72 -8.78 10.92
CA VAL A 167 -5.01 -7.93 11.90
C VAL A 167 -4.87 -8.72 13.20
N ASP A 168 -3.70 -9.31 13.41
CA ASP A 168 -3.43 -10.24 14.50
C ASP A 168 -2.11 -9.92 15.25
N SER A 169 -1.62 -10.87 16.06
CA SER A 169 -0.40 -10.68 16.83
C SER A 169 0.89 -10.74 16.01
N ASP A 170 0.88 -11.39 14.84
CA ASP A 170 2.01 -11.42 13.90
C ASP A 170 2.27 -10.00 13.37
N ASP A 171 1.21 -9.21 13.12
CA ASP A 171 1.35 -7.80 12.71
C ASP A 171 1.92 -6.89 13.79
N TYR A 172 1.55 -7.15 15.04
CA TYR A 172 2.06 -6.42 16.19
C TYR A 172 3.58 -6.58 16.30
N LEU A 173 4.11 -7.76 15.98
CA LEU A 173 5.56 -8.00 15.97
C LEU A 173 6.27 -7.14 14.92
N VAL A 174 5.62 -6.91 13.77
CA VAL A 174 6.15 -6.00 12.75
C VAL A 174 6.15 -4.56 13.29
N TRP A 175 5.05 -4.08 13.87
CA TRP A 175 5.00 -2.76 14.51
C TRP A 175 6.04 -2.59 15.62
N GLU A 176 6.15 -3.57 16.51
CA GLU A 176 7.08 -3.56 17.64
C GLU A 176 8.54 -3.49 17.14
N SER A 177 8.84 -4.19 16.05
CA SER A 177 10.17 -4.13 15.42
C SER A 177 10.51 -2.77 14.81
N GLY A 178 9.49 -2.05 14.32
CA GLY A 178 9.63 -0.72 13.74
C GLY A 178 9.61 0.43 14.75
N TYR A 179 9.11 0.21 15.97
CA TYR A 179 8.81 1.25 16.95
C TYR A 179 9.98 2.20 17.23
N GLY A 180 9.70 3.51 17.13
CA GLY A 180 10.68 4.58 17.29
C GLY A 180 11.55 4.84 16.06
N GLY A 181 11.38 4.05 15.00
CA GLY A 181 12.02 4.20 13.70
C GLY A 181 11.25 5.10 12.73
N ARG A 182 11.78 5.19 11.52
CA ARG A 182 11.03 5.68 10.35
C ARG A 182 10.37 4.48 9.69
N GLY A 183 9.12 4.65 9.27
CA GLY A 183 8.38 3.65 8.51
C GLY A 183 7.82 4.26 7.24
N PHE A 184 7.58 3.41 6.24
CA PHE A 184 6.98 3.78 4.96
C PHE A 184 5.85 2.79 4.66
N GLY A 185 4.81 2.84 5.48
CA GLY A 185 3.62 1.99 5.37
C GLY A 185 3.59 0.72 6.24
N PRO A 186 2.54 -0.10 6.05
CA PRO A 186 2.16 -1.15 7.00
C PRO A 186 3.23 -2.20 7.26
N THR A 187 4.00 -2.56 6.22
CA THR A 187 5.10 -3.56 6.33
C THR A 187 6.25 -3.12 7.23
N THR A 188 6.26 -1.86 7.64
CA THR A 188 7.22 -1.30 8.61
C THR A 188 6.56 -0.95 9.94
N GLY A 189 5.27 -1.24 10.13
CA GLY A 189 4.49 -0.85 11.28
C GLY A 189 3.95 0.58 11.24
N GLU A 190 4.00 1.25 10.09
CA GLU A 190 3.50 2.62 9.93
C GLU A 190 2.11 2.58 9.28
N TYR A 191 1.10 3.07 9.98
CA TYR A 191 -0.30 3.05 9.53
C TYR A 191 -0.95 4.44 9.56
N SER A 192 -0.26 5.45 10.06
CA SER A 192 -0.76 6.82 10.18
C SER A 192 -0.47 7.69 8.94
N GLY A 193 0.52 7.30 8.13
CA GLY A 193 1.06 8.06 7.00
C GLY A 193 2.00 9.21 7.40
N ASP A 194 2.60 9.19 8.60
CA ASP A 194 3.44 10.28 9.14
C ASP A 194 4.97 10.05 9.06
N ASP A 195 5.36 8.97 8.38
CA ASP A 195 6.73 8.45 8.24
C ASP A 195 7.40 8.00 9.57
N ARG A 196 6.64 7.79 10.65
CA ARG A 196 7.16 7.34 11.94
C ARG A 196 6.35 6.19 12.50
N VAL A 197 7.04 5.19 13.03
CA VAL A 197 6.38 4.08 13.73
C VAL A 197 6.28 4.42 15.21
N GLY A 198 5.07 4.67 15.68
CA GLY A 198 4.81 5.18 17.03
C GLY A 198 3.48 4.74 17.62
N GLY A 199 3.06 5.47 18.65
CA GLY A 199 1.83 5.16 19.38
C GLY A 199 0.54 5.42 18.59
N GLU A 200 0.60 6.28 17.58
CA GLU A 200 -0.55 6.51 16.68
C GLU A 200 -0.81 5.29 15.81
N ASP A 201 0.24 4.67 15.28
CA ASP A 201 0.17 3.41 14.54
C ASP A 201 -0.34 2.26 15.41
N LEU A 202 0.11 2.18 16.67
CA LEU A 202 -0.41 1.18 17.61
C LEU A 202 -1.93 1.29 17.78
N LEU A 203 -2.48 2.51 17.80
CA LEU A 203 -3.92 2.71 17.89
C LEU A 203 -4.65 2.28 16.62
N HIS A 204 -4.00 2.34 15.45
CA HIS A 204 -4.54 1.77 14.21
C HIS A 204 -4.60 0.24 14.31
N TRP A 205 -3.49 -0.42 14.64
CA TRP A 205 -3.47 -1.87 14.85
C TRP A 205 -4.51 -2.32 15.89
N GLN A 206 -4.58 -1.67 17.06
CA GLN A 206 -5.54 -2.02 18.12
C GLN A 206 -7.01 -1.94 17.69
N ARG A 207 -7.34 -1.06 16.72
CA ARG A 207 -8.70 -0.94 16.20
C ARG A 207 -9.03 -2.02 15.18
N GLY A 208 -8.03 -2.44 14.39
CA GLY A 208 -8.16 -3.55 13.44
C GLY A 208 -8.10 -4.91 14.12
N PHE A 209 -7.40 -5.02 15.26
CA PHE A 209 -7.09 -6.30 15.90
C PHE A 209 -8.32 -7.18 16.12
N SER A 210 -8.38 -8.26 15.34
CA SER A 210 -9.39 -9.29 15.44
C SER A 210 -8.98 -10.45 16.36
N GLY A 211 -7.73 -10.45 16.83
CA GLY A 211 -7.16 -11.57 17.58
C GLY A 211 -6.83 -12.77 16.69
N ASP A 212 -5.90 -13.62 17.14
CA ASP A 212 -5.43 -14.85 16.46
C ASP A 212 -6.53 -15.94 16.29
N ASP A 213 -7.81 -15.57 16.31
CA ASP A 213 -8.93 -16.44 16.00
C ASP A 213 -8.97 -16.71 14.48
N ARG A 214 -7.88 -17.30 13.94
CA ARG A 214 -7.82 -18.00 12.65
C ARG A 214 -8.79 -19.19 12.72
N GLY A 215 -10.09 -18.90 12.67
CA GLY A 215 -11.11 -19.85 13.10
C GLY A 215 -12.56 -19.36 13.09
N ARG A 216 -13.00 -18.69 12.00
CA ARG A 216 -14.42 -18.59 11.58
C ARG A 216 -15.46 -18.23 12.65
N GLY A 217 -15.90 -16.96 12.67
CA GLY A 217 -17.29 -16.60 13.00
C GLY A 217 -17.84 -17.14 14.33
N GLY A 218 -16.98 -17.39 15.31
CA GLY A 218 -17.36 -17.82 16.64
C GLY A 218 -17.72 -16.60 17.46
N ASP A 219 -19.03 -16.36 17.58
CA ASP A 219 -19.70 -15.58 18.61
C ASP A 219 -18.77 -15.34 19.82
N ARG A 220 -18.08 -14.18 19.83
CA ARG A 220 -17.11 -13.83 20.88
C ARG A 220 -17.87 -13.70 22.18
N LYS A 221 -17.99 -14.82 22.90
CA LYS A 221 -18.41 -14.79 24.30
C LYS A 221 -17.32 -14.05 25.02
N PHE A 222 -17.56 -12.77 25.31
CA PHE A 222 -16.84 -12.06 26.35
C PHE A 222 -16.82 -13.02 27.55
N ALA A 223 -15.66 -13.60 27.85
CA ALA A 223 -15.51 -14.38 29.06
C ALA A 223 -15.94 -13.45 30.18
N ALA A 224 -17.04 -13.79 30.85
CA ALA A 224 -17.57 -12.97 31.93
C ALA A 224 -16.42 -12.78 32.91
N VAL A 225 -15.82 -11.60 32.90
CA VAL A 225 -14.72 -11.25 33.79
C VAL A 225 -15.33 -11.40 35.18
N PRO A 226 -14.88 -12.36 36.01
CA PRO A 226 -15.43 -12.52 37.35
C PRO A 226 -15.27 -11.18 38.05
N GLU A 227 -16.37 -10.52 38.40
CA GLU A 227 -16.32 -9.15 38.93
C GLU A 227 -15.30 -9.11 40.08
N PRO A 228 -14.16 -8.41 39.88
CA PRO A 228 -12.97 -8.67 40.67
C PRO A 228 -13.11 -7.96 42.01
N ALA A 229 -13.36 -8.70 43.08
CA ALA A 229 -13.19 -8.29 44.48
C ALA A 229 -13.88 -6.97 44.92
N SER A 230 -14.60 -6.25 44.06
CA SER A 230 -15.19 -4.95 44.31
C SER A 230 -16.36 -5.08 45.26
N ILE A 231 -17.17 -6.13 45.10
CA ILE A 231 -18.22 -6.51 46.06
C ILE A 231 -17.59 -6.91 47.41
N ALA A 232 -16.47 -7.65 47.40
CA ALA A 232 -15.78 -8.06 48.62
C ALA A 232 -15.15 -6.87 49.37
N LEU A 233 -14.55 -5.91 48.66
CA LEU A 233 -14.00 -4.68 49.22
C LEU A 233 -15.11 -3.74 49.71
N ALA A 234 -16.20 -3.60 48.96
CA ALA A 234 -17.36 -2.80 49.37
C ALA A 234 -18.01 -3.35 50.66
N SER A 235 -18.12 -4.68 50.77
CA SER A 235 -18.64 -5.33 51.99
C SER A 235 -17.69 -5.21 53.18
N LEU A 236 -16.38 -5.30 52.97
CA LEU A 236 -15.38 -5.00 54.02
C LEU A 236 -15.45 -3.54 54.48
N CYS A 237 -15.61 -2.59 53.57
CA CYS A 237 -15.79 -1.17 53.91
C CYS A 237 -17.06 -0.94 54.73
N LEU A 238 -18.18 -1.58 54.37
CA LEU A 238 -19.42 -1.50 55.14
C LEU A 238 -19.27 -2.09 56.54
N LEU A 239 -18.62 -3.25 56.68
CA LEU A 239 -18.35 -3.87 57.98
C LEU A 239 -17.47 -2.97 58.87
N TYR A 240 -16.47 -2.32 58.29
CA TYR A 240 -15.63 -1.35 59.01
C TYR A 240 -16.43 -0.13 59.49
N LEU A 241 -17.31 0.42 58.66
CA LEU A 241 -18.16 1.56 59.02
C LEU A 241 -19.16 1.22 60.13
N VAL A 242 -19.73 0.01 60.13
CA VAL A 242 -20.61 -0.48 61.20
C VAL A 242 -19.84 -0.62 62.51
N ARG A 243 -18.63 -1.21 62.49
CA ARG A 243 -17.80 -1.37 63.68
C ARG A 243 -17.38 -0.04 64.32
N ARG A 244 -17.24 1.03 63.54
CA ARG A 244 -16.87 2.36 64.05
C ARG A 244 -18.03 3.10 64.74
N ARG A 245 -19.28 2.67 64.53
CA ARG A 245 -20.47 3.31 65.11
C ARG A 245 -20.93 2.70 66.44
N SER A 246 -20.46 1.51 66.79
CA SER A 246 -20.70 0.85 68.07
C SER A 246 -19.62 1.18 69.09
#